data_AF-F4B2G1-F1
#
_entry.id   AF-F4B2G1-F1
#
_cell.length_a   1.000
_cell.length_b   1.000
_cell.length_c   1.000
_cell.angle_alpha   90.00
_cell.angle_beta   90.00
_cell.angle_gamma   90.00
#
_symmetry.space_group_name_H-M   'P 1'
#
loop_
_entity.id
_entity.type
_entity.pdbx_description
1 polymer ?
#
loop_
_entity_poly.entity_id
_entity_poly.type
_entity_poly.pdbx_seq_one_letter_code
_entity_poly.pdbx_strand_id
1 'polypeptide(L)' 'MDLLQQAEVYENRTMSHMSTSDRVAASREGKKLILAINEIYKKTKDSKLMDVMKRLTVKKKKIEKRIKGRLAA' A
#
# COMPACT_ATOMS: atom_id res chain seq x y z
N MET A 1 -8.39 14.84 -3.62
CA MET A 1 -8.86 13.59 -3.01
C MET A 1 -8.18 13.41 -1.68
N ASP A 2 -8.97 13.15 -0.64
CA ASP A 2 -8.49 12.98 0.73
C ASP A 2 -7.52 11.79 0.83
N LEU A 3 -6.52 11.87 1.69
CA LEU A 3 -5.45 10.87 1.79
C LEU A 3 -6.00 9.50 2.21
N LEU A 4 -6.98 9.50 3.13
CA LEU A 4 -7.65 8.30 3.60
C LEU A 4 -8.51 7.66 2.51
N GLN A 5 -9.15 8.47 1.66
CA GLN A 5 -9.91 7.95 0.52
C GLN A 5 -8.99 7.28 -0.50
N GLN A 6 -7.81 7.86 -0.77
CA GLN A 6 -6.82 7.22 -1.65
C GLN A 6 -6.30 5.90 -1.05
N ALA A 7 -6.09 5.87 0.27
CA ALA A 7 -5.72 4.66 0.99
C ALA A 7 -6.80 3.56 0.87
N GLU A 8 -8.06 3.91 1.02
CA GLU A 8 -9.18 2.98 0.89
C GLU A 8 -9.33 2.45 -0.54
N VAL A 9 -9.24 3.32 -1.55
CA VAL A 9 -9.23 2.92 -2.97
C VAL A 9 -8.09 1.95 -3.24
N TYR A 10 -6.89 2.25 -2.72
CA TYR A 10 -5.75 1.34 -2.84
C TYR A 10 -6.01 0.01 -2.14
N GLU A 11 -6.57 0.03 -0.93
CA GLU A 11 -6.89 -1.15 -0.12
C GLU A 11 -7.93 -2.05 -0.80
N ASN A 12 -8.88 -1.47 -1.53
CA ASN A 12 -9.94 -2.21 -2.21
C ASN A 12 -9.60 -2.62 -3.66
N ARG A 13 -8.56 -2.03 -4.28
CA ARG A 13 -8.17 -2.35 -5.67
C ARG A 13 -7.87 -3.83 -5.88
N THR A 14 -8.46 -4.46 -6.89
CA THR A 14 -8.17 -5.87 -7.19
C THR A 14 -6.72 -6.03 -7.66
N MET A 15 -6.12 -7.20 -7.40
CA MET A 15 -4.77 -7.52 -7.85
C MET A 15 -4.76 -8.50 -9.03
N SER A 16 -5.90 -8.71 -9.68
CA SER A 16 -6.05 -9.64 -10.80
C SER A 16 -5.53 -8.99 -12.09
N HIS A 17 -4.99 -9.79 -13.02
CA HIS A 17 -4.57 -9.37 -14.37
C HIS A 17 -3.57 -8.19 -14.45
N MET A 18 -2.84 -7.90 -13.37
CA MET A 18 -1.83 -6.83 -13.38
C MET A 18 -0.61 -7.23 -14.23
N SER A 19 -0.13 -6.33 -15.07
CA SER A 19 1.18 -6.44 -15.71
C SER A 19 2.32 -6.19 -14.70
N THR A 20 3.57 -6.37 -15.13
CA THR A 20 4.73 -6.05 -14.28
C THR A 20 4.82 -4.55 -13.98
N SER A 21 4.55 -3.68 -14.96
CA SER A 21 4.52 -2.23 -14.77
C SER A 21 3.42 -1.82 -13.79
N ASP A 22 2.22 -2.41 -13.91
CA ASP A 22 1.10 -2.12 -12.98
C ASP A 22 1.48 -2.49 -11.54
N ARG A 23 2.13 -3.65 -11.35
CA ARG A 23 2.59 -4.07 -10.02
C ARG A 23 3.62 -3.09 -9.45
N VAL A 24 4.57 -2.62 -10.26
CA VAL A 24 5.59 -1.65 -9.82
C VAL A 24 4.94 -0.32 -9.46
N ALA A 25 4.02 0.18 -10.28
CA ALA A 25 3.27 1.40 -10.02
C ALA A 25 2.46 1.29 -8.72
N ALA A 26 1.71 0.19 -8.53
CA ALA A 26 0.94 -0.06 -7.32
C ALA A 26 1.83 -0.22 -6.06
N SER A 27 3.02 -0.79 -6.18
CA SER A 27 3.96 -0.85 -5.04
C SER A 27 4.45 0.54 -4.63
N ARG A 28 4.79 1.39 -5.61
CA ARG A 28 5.21 2.79 -5.40
C ARG A 28 4.08 3.62 -4.79
N GLU A 29 2.86 3.49 -5.31
CA GLU A 29 1.65 4.14 -4.80
C GLU A 29 1.41 3.78 -3.33
N GLY A 30 1.43 2.49 -2.99
CA GLY A 30 1.28 2.03 -1.61
C GLY A 30 2.34 2.62 -0.67
N LYS A 31 3.61 2.70 -1.11
CA LYS A 31 4.69 3.31 -0.31
C LYS A 31 4.44 4.81 -0.10
N LYS A 32 4.00 5.53 -1.12
CA LYS A 32 3.68 6.97 -1.04
C LYS A 32 2.56 7.22 -0.03
N LEU A 33 1.48 6.42 -0.08
CA LEU A 33 0.36 6.53 0.85
C LEU A 33 0.78 6.26 2.30
N ILE A 34 1.54 5.19 2.55
CA ILE A 34 2.03 4.87 3.90
C ILE A 34 2.87 6.01 4.48
N LEU A 35 3.81 6.57 3.70
CA LEU A 35 4.65 7.67 4.16
C LEU A 35 3.84 8.94 4.44
N ALA A 36 2.88 9.26 3.57
CA ALA A 36 2.00 10.41 3.78
C ALA A 36 1.14 10.25 5.05
N ILE A 37 0.60 9.05 5.30
CA ILE A 37 -0.19 8.77 6.52
C ILE A 37 0.71 8.84 7.77
N ASN A 38 1.96 8.39 7.66
CA ASN A 38 2.92 8.46 8.77
C ASN A 38 3.20 9.91 9.20
N GLU A 39 3.26 10.86 8.27
CA GLU A 39 3.44 12.28 8.61
C GLU A 39 2.25 12.84 9.41
N ILE A 40 1.03 12.39 9.13
CA ILE A 40 -0.15 12.75 9.93
C ILE A 40 -0.10 12.04 11.28
N TYR A 41 0.20 10.75 11.30
CA TYR A 41 0.33 9.96 12.52
C TYR A 41 1.37 10.53 13.48
N LYS A 42 2.50 11.05 13.00
CA LYS A 42 3.51 11.69 13.85
C LYS A 42 2.95 12.87 14.64
N LYS A 43 1.99 13.61 14.06
CA LYS A 43 1.36 14.79 14.66
C LYS A 43 0.18 14.41 15.57
N THR A 44 -0.67 13.49 15.13
CA THR A 44 -1.92 13.16 15.85
C THR A 44 -1.78 11.98 16.81
N LYS A 45 -0.81 11.08 16.56
CA LYS A 45 -0.63 9.78 17.24
C LYS A 45 -1.88 8.90 17.24
N ASP A 46 -2.79 9.11 16.28
CA ASP A 46 -4.04 8.36 16.17
C ASP A 46 -3.77 6.89 15.79
N SER A 47 -4.23 5.97 16.63
CA SER A 47 -4.13 4.52 16.40
C SER A 47 -4.85 4.07 15.13
N LYS A 48 -5.91 4.76 14.70
CA LYS A 48 -6.63 4.42 13.46
C LYS A 48 -5.74 4.57 12.23
N LEU A 49 -4.86 5.58 12.20
CA LEU A 49 -3.90 5.77 11.11
C LEU A 49 -2.87 4.64 11.06
N MET A 50 -2.48 4.13 12.23
CA MET A 50 -1.60 2.96 12.32
C MET A 50 -2.24 1.72 11.72
N ASP A 51 -3.52 1.49 11.99
CA ASP A 51 -4.24 0.34 11.43
C ASP A 51 -4.36 0.44 9.91
N VAL A 52 -4.64 1.63 9.37
CA VAL A 52 -4.62 1.87 7.91
C VAL A 52 -3.23 1.56 7.34
N MET A 53 -2.15 2.08 7.95
CA MET A 53 -0.78 1.80 7.48
C MET A 53 -0.45 0.32 7.48
N LYS A 54 -0.86 -0.44 8.51
CA LYS A 54 -0.66 -1.89 8.57
C LYS A 54 -1.36 -2.60 7.42
N ARG A 55 -2.63 -2.27 7.13
CA ARG A 55 -3.40 -2.88 6.03
C ARG A 55 -2.77 -2.58 4.67
N LEU A 56 -2.39 -1.31 4.42
CA LEU A 56 -1.67 -0.91 3.21
C LEU A 56 -0.34 -1.67 3.06
N THR A 57 0.41 -1.82 4.15
CA THR A 57 1.71 -2.53 4.16
C THR A 57 1.56 -3.99 3.78
N VAL A 58 0.55 -4.68 4.34
CA VAL A 58 0.26 -6.08 3.99
C VAL A 58 -0.04 -6.22 2.50
N LYS A 59 -0.87 -5.32 1.96
CA LYS A 59 -1.22 -5.34 0.54
C LYS A 59 -0.01 -5.05 -0.36
N LYS A 60 0.77 -4.02 -0.05
CA LYS A 60 2.02 -3.69 -0.75
C LYS A 60 2.99 -4.88 -0.75
N LYS A 61 3.17 -5.55 0.40
CA LYS A 61 4.04 -6.73 0.51
C LYS A 61 3.57 -7.87 -0.39
N LYS A 62 2.26 -8.08 -0.55
CA LYS A 62 1.70 -9.06 -1.50
C LYS A 62 2.04 -8.70 -2.95
N ILE A 63 1.96 -7.42 -3.32
CA ILE A 63 2.33 -6.94 -4.67
C ILE A 63 3.83 -7.15 -4.91
N GLU A 64 4.69 -6.77 -3.97
CA GLU A 64 6.15 -6.92 -4.08
C GLU A 64 6.59 -8.38 -4.22
N LYS A 65 5.94 -9.30 -3.49
CA LYS A 65 6.17 -10.75 -3.67
C LYS A 65 5.87 -11.21 -5.11
N ARG A 66 4.84 -10.65 -5.76
CA ARG A 66 4.51 -10.97 -7.16
C ARG A 66 5.50 -10.34 -8.15
N ILE A 67 6.14 -9.22 -7.80
CA ILE A 67 7.20 -8.61 -8.63
C ILE A 67 8.48 -9.45 -8.56
N LYS A 68 8.90 -9.83 -7.36
CA LYS A 68 10.15 -10.59 -7.15
C LYS A 68 10.09 -12.04 -7.66
N GLY A 69 8.91 -12.52 -8.05
CA GLY A 69 8.67 -13.93 -8.36
C GLY A 69 8.71 -14.81 -7.10
N ARG A 70 8.28 -16.07 -7.22
CA ARG A 70 8.75 -17.09 -6.27
C ARG A 70 10.22 -17.27 -6.58
N LEU A 71 11.11 -16.86 -5.68
CA LEU A 71 12.43 -17.47 -5.62
C LEU A 71 12.14 -18.97 -5.44
N ALA A 72 12.40 -19.77 -6.47
CA ALA A 72 12.39 -21.21 -6.34
C ALA A 72 13.41 -21.53 -5.24
N ALA A 73 12.92 -22.12 -4.16
CA ALA A 73 13.77 -22.65 -3.10
C ALA A 73 14.45 -23.92 -3.60
#